data_AF-A0A7M4F2S2-F1
#
_entry.id   AF-A0A7M4F2S2-F1
#
_cell.length_a   1.000
_cell.length_b   1.000
_cell.length_c   1.000
_cell.angle_alpha   90.00
_cell.angle_beta   90.00
_cell.angle_gamma   90.00
#
_symmetry.space_group_name_H-M   'P 1'
#
loop_
_entity.id
_entity.type
_entity.pdbx_description
1 polymer ?
#
loop_
_entity_poly.entity_id
_entity_poly.type
_entity_poly.pdbx_seq_one_letter_code
_entity_poly.pdbx_strand_id
1 'polypeptide(L)'
;GDEIRPAASYRQFVSRHVDQPKTNAPNNNAYCNRLMQSRGLTCKLTNTFIHNPLNEVKAICTHGGTRFRNNLFDSNRSFTLTVCRLVSRGRRRRCAYRGTSQTRRIRVACTNQMPVHFERIL
;
A
#
# COMPACT_ATOMS: atom_id res chain seq x y z
N GLY A 1 -28.06 3.38 0.56
CA GLY A 1 -27.56 4.30 1.59
C GLY A 1 -26.07 4.34 1.47
N ASP A 2 -25.55 5.32 0.75
CA ASP A 2 -24.11 5.48 0.54
C ASP A 2 -23.46 5.94 1.85
N GLU A 3 -22.75 5.01 2.49
CA GLU A 3 -21.83 5.34 3.57
C GLU A 3 -20.75 6.25 2.96
N ILE A 4 -20.85 7.56 3.23
CA ILE A 4 -19.87 8.57 2.84
C ILE A 4 -18.55 8.17 3.52
N ARG A 5 -17.74 7.37 2.82
CA ARG A 5 -16.38 7.06 3.25
C ARG A 5 -15.63 8.40 3.26
N PRO A 6 -15.07 8.82 4.41
CA PRO A 6 -14.28 10.04 4.45
C PRO A 6 -13.20 9.96 3.37
N ALA A 7 -12.94 11.08 2.68
CA ALA A 7 -11.88 11.16 1.70
C ALA A 7 -10.58 10.61 2.31
N ALA A 8 -9.92 9.69 1.60
CA ALA A 8 -8.74 9.03 2.13
C ALA A 8 -7.66 10.07 2.45
N SER A 9 -7.11 10.05 3.66
CA SER A 9 -6.06 11.00 4.07
C SER A 9 -4.67 10.43 3.87
N TYR A 10 -3.65 11.29 3.82
CA TYR A 10 -2.24 10.84 3.80
C TYR A 10 -1.91 9.91 4.97
N ARG A 11 -2.45 10.21 6.17
CA ARG A 11 -2.26 9.36 7.36
C ARG A 11 -2.83 7.96 7.16
N GLN A 12 -4.00 7.84 6.53
CA GLN A 12 -4.60 6.54 6.20
C GLN A 12 -3.81 5.82 5.11
N PHE A 13 -3.32 6.54 4.09
CA PHE A 13 -2.44 5.97 3.07
C PHE A 13 -1.19 5.36 3.71
N VAL A 14 -0.47 6.11 4.56
CA VAL A 14 0.73 5.63 5.24
C VAL A 14 0.43 4.42 6.12
N SER A 15 -0.61 4.49 6.95
CA SER A 15 -1.02 3.40 7.83
C SER A 15 -1.31 2.10 7.05
N ARG A 16 -1.91 2.21 5.87
CA ARG A 16 -2.34 1.05 5.07
C ARG A 16 -1.30 0.55 4.08
N HIS A 17 -0.40 1.41 3.62
CA HIS A 17 0.45 1.12 2.45
C HIS A 17 1.95 1.35 2.67
N VAL A 18 2.40 1.87 3.81
CA VAL A 18 3.82 2.08 4.06
C VAL A 18 4.27 1.29 5.29
N ASP A 19 5.41 0.61 5.15
CA ASP A 19 6.08 -0.14 6.21
C ASP A 19 7.60 0.02 6.03
N GLN A 20 8.15 1.04 6.70
CA GLN A 20 9.56 1.44 6.62
C GLN A 20 10.08 1.85 8.01
N PRO A 21 11.17 1.24 8.53
CA PRO A 21 11.87 0.08 7.96
C PRO A 21 10.93 -1.12 7.82
N LYS A 22 11.16 -1.95 6.79
CA LYS A 22 10.36 -3.16 6.57
C LYS A 22 10.37 -4.02 7.84
N THR A 23 9.18 -4.36 8.34
CA THR A 23 9.04 -5.25 9.50
C THR A 23 9.67 -6.61 9.20
N ASN A 24 10.57 -7.07 10.08
CA ASN A 24 11.21 -8.37 9.93
C ASN A 24 10.20 -9.52 10.15
N ALA A 25 10.21 -10.51 9.26
CA ALA A 25 9.43 -11.74 9.38
C ALA A 25 10.16 -12.89 8.66
N PRO A 26 9.92 -14.16 9.06
CA PRO A 26 10.60 -15.32 8.49
C PRO A 26 10.43 -15.48 6.97
N ASN A 27 9.29 -15.03 6.43
CA ASN A 27 9.00 -15.01 5.00
C ASN A 27 7.88 -14.01 4.69
N ASN A 28 7.60 -13.79 3.41
CA ASN A 28 6.58 -12.84 2.96
C ASN A 28 5.15 -13.21 3.37
N ASN A 29 4.83 -14.49 3.56
CA ASN A 29 3.49 -14.90 4.00
C ASN A 29 3.29 -14.54 5.48
N ALA A 30 4.28 -14.85 6.32
CA ALA A 30 4.28 -14.47 7.74
C ALA A 30 4.26 -12.95 7.90
N TYR A 31 5.02 -12.22 7.08
CA TYR A 31 4.97 -10.77 6.97
C TYR A 31 3.55 -10.27 6.70
N CYS A 32 2.91 -10.77 5.64
CA CYS A 32 1.57 -10.34 5.24
C CYS A 32 0.51 -10.69 6.30
N ASN A 33 0.53 -11.90 6.85
CA ASN A 33 -0.40 -12.29 7.91
C ASN A 33 -0.32 -11.34 9.12
N ARG A 34 0.91 -11.00 9.54
CA ARG A 34 1.14 -10.08 10.66
C ARG A 34 0.69 -8.66 10.35
N LEU A 35 1.12 -8.09 9.22
CA LEU A 35 0.86 -6.69 8.89
C LEU A 35 -0.60 -6.44 8.51
N MET A 36 -1.23 -7.37 7.78
CA MET A 36 -2.66 -7.24 7.46
C MET A 36 -3.52 -7.25 8.73
N GLN A 37 -3.12 -8.03 9.74
CA GLN A 37 -3.81 -8.01 11.04
C GLN A 37 -3.54 -6.71 11.81
N SER A 38 -2.27 -6.34 12.01
CA SER A 38 -1.91 -5.17 12.83
C SER A 38 -2.37 -3.83 12.25
N ARG A 39 -2.54 -3.75 10.93
CA ARG A 39 -3.04 -2.55 10.24
C ARG A 39 -4.57 -2.53 10.07
N GLY A 40 -5.30 -3.50 10.65
CA GLY A 40 -6.77 -3.58 10.53
C GLY A 40 -7.25 -3.86 9.11
N LEU A 41 -6.42 -4.52 8.29
CA LEU A 41 -6.68 -4.87 6.89
C LEU A 41 -7.09 -6.34 6.72
N THR A 42 -7.49 -7.00 7.81
CA THR A 42 -7.78 -8.43 7.82
C THR A 42 -8.86 -8.78 6.79
N CYS A 43 -8.63 -9.85 6.05
CA CYS A 43 -9.48 -10.35 4.96
C CYS A 43 -9.68 -9.42 3.75
N LYS A 44 -8.97 -8.28 3.68
CA LYS A 44 -8.88 -7.49 2.43
C LYS A 44 -8.23 -8.35 1.35
N LEU A 45 -8.81 -8.35 0.14
CA LEU A 45 -8.41 -9.23 -0.97
C LEU A 45 -6.95 -9.04 -1.39
N THR A 46 -6.52 -7.79 -1.51
CA THR A 46 -5.15 -7.43 -1.88
C THR A 46 -4.73 -6.17 -1.16
N ASN A 47 -3.46 -6.08 -0.78
CA ASN A 47 -2.85 -4.86 -0.31
C ASN A 47 -1.36 -4.84 -0.64
N THR A 48 -0.83 -3.66 -0.92
CA THR A 48 0.60 -3.47 -1.20
C THR A 48 1.21 -2.63 -0.10
N PHE A 49 2.33 -3.09 0.48
CA PHE A 49 3.17 -2.34 1.39
C PHE A 49 4.42 -1.84 0.66
N ILE A 50 4.74 -0.56 0.86
CA ILE A 50 5.89 0.15 0.31
C ILE A 50 6.97 0.22 1.40
N HIS A 51 8.21 -0.08 1.03
CA HIS A 51 9.37 -0.13 1.94
C HIS A 51 10.37 1.00 1.68
N ASN A 52 9.96 2.04 0.95
CA ASN A 52 10.79 3.21 0.73
C ASN A 52 10.53 4.28 1.81
N PRO A 53 11.51 5.16 2.08
CA PRO A 53 11.34 6.32 2.94
C PRO A 53 10.11 7.18 2.60
N LEU A 54 9.46 7.74 3.63
CA LEU A 54 8.23 8.53 3.46
C LEU A 54 8.43 9.77 2.57
N ASN A 55 9.59 10.40 2.60
CA ASN A 55 9.92 11.53 1.72
C ASN A 55 9.92 11.11 0.25
N GLU A 56 10.45 9.93 -0.10
CA GLU A 56 10.38 9.40 -1.47
C GLU A 56 8.95 9.11 -1.91
N VAL A 57 8.14 8.54 -1.01
CA VAL A 57 6.73 8.24 -1.28
C VAL A 57 5.92 9.53 -1.47
N LYS A 58 6.16 10.56 -0.65
CA LYS A 58 5.55 11.89 -0.82
C LYS A 58 5.98 12.55 -2.12
N ALA A 59 7.25 12.41 -2.50
CA ALA A 59 7.80 13.04 -3.69
C ALA A 59 7.09 12.59 -4.98
N ILE A 60 6.43 11.43 -5.01
CA ILE A 60 5.61 10.99 -6.16
C ILE A 60 4.57 12.05 -6.56
N CYS A 61 4.02 12.78 -5.58
CA CYS A 61 3.03 13.83 -5.81
C CYS A 61 3.63 15.20 -6.14
N THR A 62 4.96 15.30 -6.26
CA THR A 62 5.69 16.51 -6.63
C THR A 62 6.74 16.20 -7.70
N HIS A 63 8.04 16.22 -7.36
CA HIS A 63 9.15 16.08 -8.31
C HIS A 63 9.55 14.62 -8.59
N GLY A 64 9.10 13.67 -7.76
CA GLY A 64 9.41 12.24 -7.86
C GLY A 64 8.42 11.42 -8.70
N GLY A 65 7.42 12.06 -9.31
CA GLY A 65 6.43 11.40 -10.16
C GLY A 65 6.01 12.25 -11.35
N THR A 66 5.29 11.61 -12.27
CA THR A 66 4.73 12.22 -13.48
C THR A 66 3.22 12.10 -13.43
N ARG A 67 2.50 13.19 -13.69
CA ARG A 67 1.04 13.19 -13.72
C ARG A 67 0.56 12.29 -14.86
N PHE A 68 -0.26 11.28 -14.54
CA PHE A 68 -0.87 10.38 -15.52
C PHE A 68 -2.23 10.89 -16.00
N ARG A 69 -3.18 11.08 -15.07
CA ARG A 69 -4.52 11.59 -15.35
C ARG A 69 -5.16 12.13 -14.08
N ASN A 70 -5.89 13.25 -14.16
CA ASN A 70 -6.57 13.86 -13.02
C ASN A 70 -5.60 14.07 -11.84
N ASN A 71 -5.85 13.42 -10.71
CA ASN A 71 -4.99 13.44 -9.54
C ASN A 71 -4.10 12.19 -9.40
N LEU A 72 -4.00 11.35 -10.44
CA LEU A 72 -3.14 10.17 -10.47
C LEU A 72 -1.73 10.52 -10.97
N PHE A 73 -0.73 10.01 -10.26
CA PHE A 73 0.69 10.19 -10.54
C PHE A 73 1.39 8.84 -10.59
N ASP A 74 2.25 8.68 -11.60
CA ASP A 74 3.15 7.54 -11.75
C ASP A 74 4.49 7.89 -11.15
N SER A 75 5.03 7.01 -10.30
CA SER A 75 6.38 7.22 -9.76
C SER A 75 7.41 7.19 -10.89
N ASN A 76 8.42 8.05 -10.83
CA ASN A 76 9.50 8.07 -11.83
C ASN A 76 10.48 6.92 -11.60
N ARG A 77 10.71 6.56 -10.33
CA ARG A 77 11.56 5.43 -9.92
C ARG A 77 10.74 4.24 -9.44
N SER A 78 11.37 3.07 -9.42
CA SER A 78 10.82 1.86 -8.81
C SER A 78 10.90 1.92 -7.28
N PHE A 79 9.90 1.30 -6.64
CA PHE A 79 9.76 1.17 -5.20
C PHE A 79 9.88 -0.30 -4.81
N THR A 80 10.40 -0.56 -3.61
CA THR A 80 10.48 -1.90 -3.02
C THR A 80 9.17 -2.21 -2.33
N LEU A 81 8.50 -3.28 -2.76
CA LEU A 81 7.11 -3.58 -2.39
C LEU A 81 6.96 -4.99 -1.84
N THR A 82 5.96 -5.20 -1.00
CA THR A 82 5.36 -6.52 -0.74
C THR A 82 3.87 -6.49 -1.02
N VAL A 83 3.42 -7.36 -1.93
CA VAL A 83 2.00 -7.54 -2.24
C VAL A 83 1.46 -8.70 -1.42
N CYS A 84 0.43 -8.43 -0.63
CA CYS A 84 -0.30 -9.40 0.17
C CYS A 84 -1.62 -9.73 -0.52
N ARG A 85 -1.76 -10.98 -1.00
CA ARG A 85 -2.99 -11.48 -1.62
C ARG A 85 -3.64 -12.49 -0.70
N LEU A 86 -4.94 -12.33 -0.46
CA LEU A 86 -5.74 -13.26 0.33
C LEU A 86 -5.77 -14.63 -0.36
N VAL A 87 -5.48 -15.70 0.39
CA VAL A 87 -5.53 -17.07 -0.10
C VAL A 87 -6.71 -17.82 0.50
N SER A 88 -7.00 -17.60 1.79
CA SER A 88 -8.10 -18.26 2.46
C SER A 88 -8.75 -17.40 3.53
N ARG A 89 -10.06 -17.55 3.68
CA ARG A 89 -10.87 -16.97 4.75
C ARG A 89 -11.22 -18.07 5.75
N GLY A 90 -10.36 -18.29 6.73
CA GLY A 90 -10.61 -19.28 7.77
C GLY A 90 -11.77 -18.88 8.70
N ARG A 91 -12.34 -19.86 9.42
CA ARG A 91 -13.26 -19.60 10.55
C ARG A 91 -12.56 -18.71 11.59
N ARG A 92 -13.34 -17.84 12.27
CA ARG A 92 -12.85 -16.91 13.33
C ARG A 92 -11.82 -15.87 12.88
N ARG A 93 -12.04 -15.21 11.72
CA ARG A 93 -11.22 -14.08 11.20
C ARG A 93 -9.73 -14.40 10.98
N ARG A 94 -9.36 -15.68 10.83
CA ARG A 94 -8.00 -16.10 10.48
C ARG A 94 -7.85 -16.09 8.96
N CYS A 95 -7.59 -14.91 8.40
CA CYS A 95 -7.32 -14.76 6.98
C CYS A 95 -5.84 -14.97 6.69
N ALA A 96 -5.54 -15.87 5.75
CA ALA A 96 -4.17 -16.20 5.35
C ALA A 96 -3.82 -15.51 4.04
N TYR A 97 -2.58 -15.04 3.96
CA TYR A 97 -2.06 -14.25 2.86
C TYR A 97 -0.84 -14.89 2.23
N ARG A 98 -0.78 -14.80 0.90
CA ARG A 98 0.43 -15.00 0.12
C ARG A 98 1.10 -13.65 -0.07
N GLY A 99 2.36 -13.55 0.33
CA GLY A 99 3.18 -12.37 0.13
C GLY A 99 4.13 -12.53 -1.06
N THR A 100 4.25 -11.49 -1.88
CA THR A 100 5.18 -11.45 -3.02
C THR A 100 5.98 -10.15 -2.98
N SER A 101 7.30 -10.26 -2.89
CA SER A 101 8.21 -9.11 -3.01
C SER A 101 8.40 -8.75 -4.47
N GLN A 102 8.45 -7.45 -4.78
CA GLN A 102 8.82 -6.97 -6.10
C GLN A 102 9.32 -5.53 -6.05
N THR A 103 10.12 -5.15 -7.04
CA THR A 103 10.60 -3.79 -7.23
C THR A 103 10.03 -3.23 -8.52
N ARG A 104 9.06 -2.32 -8.41
CA ARG A 104 8.28 -1.82 -9.56
C ARG A 104 7.91 -0.36 -9.36
N ARG A 105 7.62 0.34 -10.45
CA ARG A 105 6.98 1.66 -10.40
C ARG A 105 5.54 1.50 -9.91
N ILE A 106 4.99 2.57 -9.32
CA ILE A 106 3.64 2.56 -8.74
C ILE A 106 2.86 3.77 -9.21
N ARG A 107 1.54 3.64 -9.18
CA ARG A 107 0.58 4.72 -9.39
C ARG A 107 -0.14 5.02 -8.09
N VAL A 108 -0.26 6.31 -7.76
CA VAL A 108 -0.98 6.79 -6.58
C VAL A 108 -1.89 7.95 -6.96
N ALA A 109 -2.96 8.16 -6.19
CA ALA A 109 -3.72 9.40 -6.25
C ALA A 109 -3.18 10.39 -5.21
N CYS A 110 -3.07 11.65 -5.60
CA CYS A 110 -2.56 12.74 -4.79
C CYS A 110 -3.65 13.76 -4.46
N THR A 111 -3.55 14.43 -3.33
CA THR A 111 -4.37 15.59 -2.95
C THR A 111 -3.49 16.53 -2.15
N ASN A 112 -3.48 17.81 -2.51
CA ASN A 112 -2.58 18.81 -1.90
C ASN A 112 -1.13 18.34 -1.80
N GLN A 113 -0.60 17.79 -2.90
CA GLN A 113 0.78 17.26 -3.00
C GLN A 113 1.08 16.06 -2.08
N MET A 114 0.06 15.39 -1.53
CA MET A 114 0.21 14.25 -0.64
C MET A 114 -0.48 13.00 -1.20
N PRO A 115 0.13 11.80 -1.13
CA PRO A 115 -0.51 10.59 -1.62
C PRO A 115 -1.65 10.17 -0.69
N VAL A 116 -2.82 9.94 -1.25
CA VAL A 116 -4.05 9.60 -0.50
C VAL A 116 -4.59 8.22 -0.87
N HIS A 117 -4.23 7.70 -2.04
CA HIS A 117 -4.70 6.40 -2.53
C HIS A 117 -3.59 5.66 -3.28
N PHE A 118 -3.46 4.35 -3.04
CA PHE A 118 -2.61 3.47 -3.85
C PHE A 118 -3.47 2.89 -4.97
N GLU A 119 -3.18 3.24 -6.21
CA GLU A 119 -3.97 2.81 -7.37
C GLU A 119 -3.53 1.42 -7.82
N ARG A 120 -2.29 1.29 -8.30
CA ARG A 120 -1.75 0.01 -8.77
C ARG A 120 -0.23 0.03 -8.92
N ILE A 121 0.30 -1.15 -9.16
CA ILE A 121 1.68 -1.35 -9.63
C ILE A 121 1.68 -1.19 -11.15
N LEU A 122 2.74 -0.56 -11.67
CA LEU A 122 2.98 -0.35 -13.10
C LEU A 122 3.85 -1.45 -13.66
#